data_AF-A0A7J9VH01-F1
#
_entry.id   AF-A0A7J9VH01-F1
#
_cell.length_a   1.000
_cell.length_b   1.000
_cell.length_c   1.000
_cell.angle_alpha   90.00
_cell.angle_beta   90.00
_cell.angle_gamma   90.00
#
_symmetry.space_group_name_H-M   'P 1'
#
loop_
_entity.id
_entity.type
_entity.pdbx_description
1 polymer ?
#
loop_
_entity_poly.entity_id
_entity_poly.type
_entity_poly.pdbx_seq_one_letter_code
_entity_poly.pdbx_strand_id
1 'polypeptide(L)'
;MISQATRTPPLDPWDIQLTYQHDQRWWFDANQEPDSWHISADIYDDSGTHLESHVGDITIVLVDLDDTDDPFGLLDGEDADLGLIAEAVFDPASGELDPELDKQLEPVGSRLLILSSARLTPQWRGFRLGVLLAATAIKKLSGGARAAVCYPAPLDETPGQDAVERGLAIATLDQVWAQLGFEHFRHGVHVLDLNLVTLDKCLAQLRQHAERYRTFD
;
A
#
# COMPACT_ATOMS: atom_id res chain seq x y z
N MET A 1 -4.40 20.58 -30.66
CA MET A 1 -3.22 20.19 -29.86
C MET A 1 -3.31 20.91 -28.54
N ILE A 2 -3.85 20.26 -27.51
CA ILE A 2 -3.92 20.83 -26.16
C ILE A 2 -2.52 20.66 -25.57
N SER A 3 -1.84 21.78 -25.33
CA SER A 3 -0.59 21.81 -24.58
C SER A 3 -0.83 21.11 -23.24
N GLN A 4 -0.20 19.96 -23.01
CA GLN A 4 -0.12 19.39 -21.67
C GLN A 4 0.72 20.36 -20.85
N ALA A 5 0.06 21.27 -20.12
CA ALA A 5 0.74 22.07 -19.11
C ALA A 5 1.51 21.11 -18.21
N THR A 6 2.84 21.23 -18.18
CA THR A 6 3.70 20.43 -17.33
C THR A 6 3.36 20.78 -15.89
N ARG A 7 2.49 19.97 -15.26
CA ARG A 7 2.10 20.16 -13.87
C ARG A 7 3.35 19.98 -13.00
N THR A 8 3.62 20.91 -12.11
CA THR A 8 4.68 20.84 -11.11
C THR A 8 4.09 20.49 -9.74
N PRO A 9 4.82 19.76 -8.89
CA PRO A 9 4.39 19.54 -7.52
C PRO A 9 4.34 20.87 -6.73
N PRO A 10 3.54 20.94 -5.65
CA PRO A 10 3.42 22.15 -4.83
C PRO A 10 4.72 22.58 -4.14
N LEU A 11 5.51 21.61 -3.67
CA LEU A 11 6.84 21.75 -3.05
C LEU A 11 7.76 20.64 -3.57
N ASP A 12 9.04 20.65 -3.18
CA ASP A 12 9.99 19.60 -3.59
C ASP A 12 9.57 18.24 -2.97
N PRO A 13 9.27 17.21 -3.79
CA PRO A 13 8.96 15.89 -3.26
C PRO A 13 10.12 15.22 -2.50
N TRP A 14 11.34 15.74 -2.60
CA TRP A 14 12.50 15.22 -1.88
C TRP A 14 12.52 15.59 -0.40
N ASP A 15 11.75 16.59 0.00
CA ASP A 15 11.63 17.00 1.41
C ASP A 15 10.56 16.21 2.17
N ILE A 16 9.87 15.29 1.48
CA ILE A 16 8.85 14.43 2.08
C ILE A 16 9.50 13.49 3.09
N GLN A 17 9.02 13.56 4.33
CA GLN A 17 9.36 12.67 5.42
C GLN A 17 8.20 11.71 5.67
N LEU A 18 8.53 10.44 5.93
CA LEU A 18 7.55 9.43 6.32
C LEU A 18 7.63 9.18 7.82
N THR A 19 6.52 9.42 8.52
CA THR A 19 6.35 9.08 9.94
C THR A 19 5.55 7.79 10.03
N TYR A 20 6.05 6.81 10.80
CA TYR A 20 5.41 5.51 10.98
C TYR A 20 4.88 5.41 12.42
N GLN A 21 3.57 5.23 12.56
CA GLN A 21 2.88 5.08 13.83
C GLN A 21 2.16 3.73 13.88
N HIS A 22 2.22 3.09 15.04
CA HIS A 22 1.48 1.89 15.36
C HIS A 22 0.89 2.05 16.75
N ASP A 23 -0.38 1.69 16.89
CA ASP A 23 -1.13 1.76 18.13
C ASP A 23 -1.69 0.37 18.44
N GLN A 24 -1.41 -0.14 19.63
CA GLN A 24 -1.91 -1.42 20.11
C GLN A 24 -2.53 -1.26 21.50
N ARG A 25 -3.65 -1.93 21.72
CA ARG A 25 -4.29 -1.99 23.04
C ARG A 25 -3.53 -2.94 23.95
N TRP A 26 -3.10 -2.45 25.11
CA TRP A 26 -2.25 -3.23 26.04
C TRP A 26 -2.87 -4.52 26.57
N TRP A 27 -4.20 -4.67 26.51
CA TRP A 27 -4.94 -5.83 27.04
C TRP A 27 -5.26 -6.89 25.98
N PHE A 28 -4.92 -6.65 24.71
CA PHE A 28 -4.94 -7.69 23.69
C PHE A 28 -3.58 -8.39 23.66
N ASP A 29 -3.60 -9.70 23.45
CA ASP A 29 -2.37 -10.42 23.12
C ASP A 29 -1.92 -10.01 21.70
N ALA A 30 -0.62 -10.09 21.42
CA ALA A 30 -0.03 -9.58 20.19
C ALA A 30 -0.55 -10.22 18.89
N ASN A 31 -1.28 -11.33 18.99
CA ASN A 31 -1.83 -12.08 17.87
C ASN A 31 -3.36 -11.97 17.72
N GLN A 32 -4.02 -11.17 18.56
CA GLN A 32 -5.49 -11.04 18.59
C GLN A 32 -6.03 -9.78 17.91
N GLU A 33 -5.15 -8.88 17.46
CA GLU A 33 -5.48 -7.72 16.63
C GLU A 33 -4.50 -7.69 15.46
N PRO A 34 -4.92 -7.23 14.26
CA PRO A 34 -3.97 -6.98 13.19
C PRO A 34 -3.00 -5.86 13.58
N ASP A 35 -1.73 -6.01 13.19
CA ASP A 35 -0.72 -4.99 13.38
C ASP A 35 -0.93 -3.85 12.38
N SER A 36 -1.76 -2.88 12.74
CA SER A 36 -2.06 -1.74 11.88
C SER A 36 -1.00 -0.64 12.02
N TRP A 37 -0.44 -0.22 10.89
CA TRP A 37 0.52 0.85 10.77
C TRP A 37 -0.07 2.00 9.96
N HIS A 38 -0.05 3.18 10.56
CA HIS A 38 -0.38 4.42 9.89
C HIS A 38 0.92 5.14 9.52
N ILE A 39 1.05 5.49 8.24
CA ILE A 39 2.21 6.18 7.69
C ILE A 39 1.75 7.52 7.14
N SER A 40 2.20 8.62 7.75
CA SER A 40 1.97 9.97 7.27
C SER A 40 3.15 10.45 6.43
N ALA A 41 2.86 11.08 5.30
CA ALA A 41 3.84 11.71 4.42
C ALA A 41 3.70 13.24 4.50
N ASP A 42 4.73 13.90 5.03
CA ASP A 42 4.69 15.31 5.38
C ASP A 42 5.96 16.03 4.96
N ILE A 43 5.82 17.31 4.64
CA ILE A 43 6.94 18.26 4.46
C ILE A 43 6.87 19.26 5.62
N TYR A 44 7.98 19.40 6.31
CA TYR A 44 8.15 20.37 7.39
C TYR A 44 9.00 21.53 6.92
N ASP A 45 8.83 22.68 7.58
CA ASP A 45 9.71 23.83 7.38
C ASP A 45 11.18 23.51 7.76
N ASP A 46 12.09 24.45 7.49
CA ASP A 46 13.53 24.30 7.81
C ASP A 46 13.81 24.00 9.29
N SER A 47 12.88 24.33 10.20
CA SER A 47 13.02 24.01 11.62
C SER A 47 12.67 22.56 11.95
N GLY A 48 11.98 21.86 11.04
CA GLY A 48 11.48 20.50 11.22
C GLY A 48 10.33 20.40 12.21
N THR A 49 9.71 21.52 12.61
CA THR A 49 8.67 21.54 13.65
C THR A 49 7.31 22.01 13.15
N HIS A 50 7.28 22.81 12.09
CA HIS A 50 6.02 23.27 11.51
C HIS A 50 5.71 22.45 10.26
N LEU A 51 4.52 21.84 10.24
CA LEU A 51 4.02 21.16 9.05
C LEU A 51 3.74 22.19 7.97
N GLU A 52 4.52 22.17 6.89
CA GLU A 52 4.34 23.04 5.73
C GLU A 52 3.34 22.45 4.73
N SER A 53 3.44 21.15 4.47
CA SER A 53 2.50 20.46 3.59
C SER A 53 2.29 19.01 4.00
N HIS A 54 1.03 18.64 4.19
CA HIS A 54 0.65 17.24 4.23
C HIS A 54 0.50 16.71 2.79
N VAL A 55 1.16 15.58 2.51
CA VAL A 55 1.20 14.96 1.18
C VAL A 55 0.19 13.83 1.06
N GLY A 56 0.06 13.03 2.11
CA GLY A 56 -0.89 11.93 2.15
C GLY A 56 -0.65 10.92 3.27
N ASP A 57 -1.53 9.93 3.29
CA ASP A 57 -1.60 8.90 4.31
C ASP A 57 -1.58 7.51 3.67
N ILE A 58 -0.91 6.57 4.32
CA ILE A 58 -0.88 5.17 3.95
C ILE A 58 -1.23 4.33 5.17
N THR A 59 -2.06 3.31 5.00
CA THR A 59 -2.34 2.31 6.03
C THR A 59 -1.87 0.95 5.55
N ILE A 60 -1.05 0.29 6.34
CA ILE A 60 -0.59 -1.08 6.11
C ILE A 60 -0.94 -1.92 7.33
N VAL A 61 -1.59 -3.05 7.10
CA VAL A 61 -1.92 -4.04 8.13
C VAL A 61 -0.95 -5.22 7.99
N LEU A 62 -0.35 -5.66 9.09
CA LEU A 62 0.48 -6.86 9.14
C LEU A 62 -0.27 -7.99 9.83
N VAL A 63 -0.12 -9.19 9.28
CA VAL A 63 -0.60 -10.44 9.89
C VAL A 63 0.55 -11.45 9.84
N ASP A 64 0.88 -12.06 10.97
CA ASP A 64 1.90 -13.10 11.07
C ASP A 64 1.23 -14.47 11.07
N LEU A 65 1.43 -15.24 10.00
CA LEU A 65 0.73 -16.51 9.77
C LEU A 65 1.14 -17.61 10.76
N ASP A 66 2.31 -17.48 11.40
CA ASP A 66 2.78 -18.45 12.39
C ASP A 66 2.25 -18.13 13.80
N ASP A 67 1.93 -16.87 14.09
CA ASP A 67 1.50 -16.41 15.42
C ASP A 67 -0.01 -16.15 15.53
N THR A 68 -0.71 -15.95 14.41
CA THR A 68 -2.16 -15.72 14.34
C THR A 68 -2.93 -17.03 14.12
N ASP A 69 -3.79 -17.40 15.08
CA ASP A 69 -4.57 -18.65 15.03
C ASP A 69 -5.62 -18.69 13.89
N ASP A 70 -6.27 -17.56 13.60
CA ASP A 70 -7.27 -17.43 12.54
C ASP A 70 -7.08 -16.11 11.74
N PRO A 71 -6.13 -16.06 10.79
CA PRO A 71 -5.86 -14.88 9.98
C PRO A 71 -7.06 -14.43 9.15
N PHE A 72 -7.89 -15.37 8.69
CA PHE A 72 -9.10 -15.08 7.92
C PHE A 72 -10.13 -14.35 8.79
N GLY A 73 -10.50 -14.94 9.92
CA GLY A 73 -11.48 -14.37 10.84
C GLY A 73 -11.02 -13.04 11.44
N LEU A 74 -9.71 -12.89 11.68
CA LEU A 74 -9.12 -11.64 12.13
C LEU A 74 -9.36 -10.49 11.14
N LEU A 75 -9.10 -10.71 9.85
CA LEU A 75 -9.26 -9.68 8.83
C LEU A 75 -10.71 -9.42 8.46
N ASP A 76 -11.54 -10.47 8.35
CA ASP A 76 -12.97 -10.36 8.05
C ASP A 76 -13.74 -9.61 9.15
N GLY A 77 -13.30 -9.75 10.40
CA GLY A 77 -13.90 -9.08 11.55
C GLY A 77 -13.59 -7.58 11.67
N GLU A 78 -12.55 -7.09 11.00
CA GLU A 78 -12.06 -5.71 11.15
C GLU A 78 -12.76 -4.73 10.22
N ASP A 79 -12.72 -4.98 8.90
CA ASP A 79 -13.46 -4.20 7.91
C ASP A 79 -13.72 -4.99 6.62
N ALA A 80 -14.66 -4.50 5.82
CA ALA A 80 -15.13 -5.21 4.62
C ALA A 80 -14.06 -5.32 3.51
N ASP A 81 -13.14 -4.36 3.39
CA ASP A 81 -12.09 -4.40 2.38
C ASP A 81 -11.02 -5.43 2.78
N LEU A 82 -10.71 -5.53 4.08
CA LEU A 82 -9.85 -6.59 4.61
C LEU A 82 -10.49 -7.97 4.48
N GLY A 83 -11.80 -8.10 4.69
CA GLY A 83 -12.54 -9.35 4.46
C GLY A 83 -12.46 -9.82 3.00
N LEU A 84 -12.58 -8.91 2.03
CA LEU A 84 -12.39 -9.22 0.60
C LEU A 84 -10.98 -9.74 0.29
N ILE A 85 -9.97 -9.16 0.93
CA ILE A 85 -8.58 -9.62 0.80
C ILE A 85 -8.42 -11.00 1.44
N ALA A 86 -8.98 -11.20 2.64
CA ALA A 86 -8.94 -12.46 3.37
C ALA A 86 -9.57 -13.61 2.57
N GLU A 87 -10.73 -13.39 1.96
CA GLU A 87 -11.41 -14.38 1.09
C GLU A 87 -10.58 -14.74 -0.15
N ALA A 88 -9.77 -13.82 -0.65
CA ALA A 88 -8.88 -14.12 -1.77
C ALA A 88 -7.66 -14.92 -1.31
N VAL A 89 -7.03 -14.56 -0.19
CA VAL A 89 -5.68 -15.05 0.18
C VAL A 89 -5.68 -16.27 1.09
N PHE A 90 -6.77 -16.56 1.81
CA PHE A 90 -6.87 -17.69 2.73
C PHE A 90 -7.92 -18.71 2.26
N ASP A 91 -7.70 -19.97 2.58
CA ASP A 91 -8.72 -21.00 2.47
C ASP A 91 -9.70 -20.89 3.65
N PRO A 92 -11.00 -20.62 3.42
CA PRO A 92 -11.95 -20.37 4.52
C PRO A 92 -12.21 -21.59 5.43
N ALA A 93 -11.84 -22.80 5.01
CA ALA A 93 -12.07 -24.02 5.79
C ALA A 93 -10.90 -24.32 6.75
N SER A 94 -9.68 -23.97 6.36
CA SER A 94 -8.46 -24.24 7.11
C SER A 94 -7.86 -23.00 7.78
N GLY A 95 -8.15 -21.80 7.29
CA GLY A 95 -7.50 -20.55 7.73
C GLY A 95 -6.06 -20.41 7.23
N GLU A 96 -5.54 -21.41 6.51
CA GLU A 96 -4.20 -21.38 5.92
C GLU A 96 -4.19 -20.55 4.62
N LEU A 97 -3.00 -20.15 4.18
CA LEU A 97 -2.81 -19.47 2.90
C LEU A 97 -3.37 -20.33 1.75
N ASP A 98 -4.07 -19.69 0.79
CA ASP A 98 -4.63 -20.38 -0.37
C ASP A 98 -3.51 -21.20 -1.06
N PRO A 99 -3.72 -22.52 -1.31
CA PRO A 99 -2.64 -23.38 -1.82
C PRO A 99 -2.11 -23.01 -3.20
N GLU A 100 -2.87 -22.24 -3.99
CA GLU A 100 -2.38 -21.70 -5.27
C GLU A 100 -1.49 -20.47 -5.03
N LEU A 101 -1.87 -19.61 -4.09
CA LEU A 101 -1.04 -18.48 -3.67
C LEU A 101 0.28 -18.95 -3.04
N ASP A 102 0.22 -19.96 -2.16
CA ASP A 102 1.39 -20.53 -1.50
C ASP A 102 2.44 -21.05 -2.49
N LYS A 103 2.00 -21.65 -3.60
CA LYS A 103 2.88 -22.13 -4.67
C LYS A 103 3.50 -21.03 -5.51
N GLN A 104 2.85 -19.87 -5.59
CA GLN A 104 3.34 -18.72 -6.37
C GLN A 104 4.41 -17.93 -5.62
N LEU A 105 4.37 -17.97 -4.28
CA LEU A 105 5.27 -17.22 -3.42
C LEU A 105 6.48 -18.05 -2.97
N GLU A 106 7.65 -17.40 -2.92
CA GLU A 106 8.82 -17.98 -2.27
C GLU A 106 8.49 -18.35 -0.81
N PRO A 107 8.90 -19.54 -0.32
CA PRO A 107 8.53 -20.06 1.01
C PRO A 107 9.42 -19.46 2.12
N VAL A 108 9.53 -18.12 2.14
CA VAL A 108 10.37 -17.37 3.07
C VAL A 108 9.57 -16.24 3.70
N GLY A 109 9.60 -16.17 5.03
CA GLY A 109 8.82 -15.21 5.82
C GLY A 109 7.44 -15.77 6.16
N SER A 110 6.91 -15.32 7.29
CA SER A 110 5.60 -15.72 7.82
C SER A 110 4.57 -14.59 7.74
N ARG A 111 4.99 -13.35 7.44
CA ARG A 111 4.08 -12.19 7.48
C ARG A 111 3.48 -11.84 6.14
N LEU A 112 2.22 -11.41 6.15
CA LEU A 112 1.57 -10.72 5.05
C LEU A 112 1.44 -9.24 5.37
N LEU A 113 1.77 -8.39 4.39
CA LEU A 113 1.60 -6.94 4.43
C LEU A 113 0.41 -6.54 3.57
N ILE A 114 -0.69 -6.14 4.18
CA ILE A 114 -1.88 -5.69 3.48
C ILE A 114 -1.84 -4.17 3.35
N LEU A 115 -1.65 -3.67 2.14
CA LEU A 115 -1.83 -2.26 1.85
C LEU A 115 -3.33 -1.95 1.80
N SER A 116 -3.88 -1.56 2.95
CA SER A 116 -5.29 -1.25 3.14
C SER A 116 -5.68 0.06 2.45
N SER A 117 -4.87 1.12 2.59
CA SER A 117 -5.15 2.37 1.87
C SER A 117 -3.91 3.19 1.56
N ALA A 118 -3.98 3.98 0.50
CA ALA A 118 -2.99 5.00 0.14
C ALA A 118 -3.72 6.22 -0.44
N ARG A 119 -3.76 7.33 0.31
CA ARG A 119 -4.44 8.57 -0.06
C ARG A 119 -3.42 9.67 -0.24
N LEU A 120 -3.48 10.35 -1.38
CA LEU A 120 -2.76 11.61 -1.57
C LEU A 120 -3.72 12.79 -1.49
N THR A 121 -3.26 13.87 -0.86
CA THR A 121 -3.92 15.17 -0.94
C THR A 121 -4.04 15.61 -2.42
N PRO A 122 -5.19 16.17 -2.87
CA PRO A 122 -5.46 16.40 -4.30
C PRO A 122 -4.37 17.17 -5.08
N GLN A 123 -3.71 18.13 -4.44
CA GLN A 123 -2.63 18.92 -5.03
C GLN A 123 -1.39 18.09 -5.38
N TRP A 124 -1.13 17.00 -4.65
CA TRP A 124 0.00 16.07 -4.81
C TRP A 124 -0.29 14.89 -5.75
N ARG A 125 -1.51 14.76 -6.27
CA ARG A 125 -1.89 13.71 -7.23
C ARG A 125 -1.31 13.97 -8.62
N GLY A 126 -1.06 12.88 -9.36
CA GLY A 126 -0.59 12.92 -10.75
C GLY A 126 0.94 12.92 -10.93
N PHE A 127 1.71 12.88 -9.84
CA PHE A 127 3.18 12.86 -9.86
C PHE A 127 3.79 11.48 -9.61
N ARG A 128 2.97 10.42 -9.53
CA ARG A 128 3.36 9.05 -9.13
C ARG A 128 3.91 8.94 -7.70
N LEU A 129 3.66 9.92 -6.85
CA LEU A 129 4.12 9.90 -5.45
C LEU A 129 3.39 8.83 -4.64
N GLY A 130 2.11 8.56 -4.88
CA GLY A 130 1.34 7.60 -4.06
C GLY A 130 1.95 6.19 -4.12
N VAL A 131 2.28 5.73 -5.32
CA VAL A 131 2.92 4.43 -5.53
C VAL A 131 4.37 4.41 -5.01
N LEU A 132 5.11 5.52 -5.13
CA LEU A 132 6.47 5.64 -4.60
C LEU A 132 6.50 5.59 -3.06
N LEU A 133 5.60 6.34 -2.41
CA LEU A 133 5.50 6.41 -0.95
C LEU A 133 4.99 5.07 -0.39
N ALA A 134 3.97 4.46 -1.02
CA ALA A 134 3.49 3.13 -0.65
C ALA A 134 4.58 2.06 -0.78
N ALA A 135 5.34 2.04 -1.89
CA ALA A 135 6.46 1.13 -2.06
C ALA A 135 7.56 1.34 -1.02
N THR A 136 7.83 2.60 -0.66
CA THR A 136 8.80 2.93 0.39
C THR A 136 8.32 2.44 1.76
N ALA A 137 7.03 2.57 2.06
CA ALA A 137 6.41 2.05 3.28
C ALA A 137 6.46 0.52 3.33
N ILE A 138 6.04 -0.16 2.26
CA ILE A 138 6.11 -1.62 2.13
C ILE A 138 7.55 -2.11 2.34
N LYS A 139 8.53 -1.49 1.66
CA LYS A 139 9.94 -1.90 1.80
C LYS A 139 10.47 -1.70 3.22
N LYS A 140 10.02 -0.66 3.93
CA LYS A 140 10.42 -0.42 5.32
C LYS A 140 9.86 -1.48 6.26
N LEU A 141 8.63 -1.94 6.01
CA LEU A 141 7.92 -2.90 6.85
C LEU A 141 8.09 -4.36 6.39
N SER A 142 8.79 -4.63 5.28
CA SER A 142 8.94 -5.97 4.69
C SER A 142 9.78 -6.97 5.50
N GLY A 143 10.25 -6.61 6.69
CA GLY A 143 11.06 -7.49 7.53
C GLY A 143 10.26 -8.72 7.98
N GLY A 144 10.68 -9.91 7.53
CA GLY A 144 9.99 -11.17 7.84
C GLY A 144 8.70 -11.40 7.05
N ALA A 145 8.36 -10.49 6.12
CA ALA A 145 7.18 -10.63 5.29
C ALA A 145 7.45 -11.43 4.02
N ARG A 146 6.52 -12.33 3.73
CA ARG A 146 6.53 -13.16 2.53
C ARG A 146 5.99 -12.41 1.33
N ALA A 147 4.87 -11.70 1.50
CA ALA A 147 4.21 -10.97 0.44
C ALA A 147 3.56 -9.68 0.94
N ALA A 148 3.37 -8.75 0.01
CA ALA A 148 2.44 -7.64 0.16
C ALA A 148 1.20 -7.90 -0.69
N VAL A 149 0.04 -7.50 -0.21
CA VAL A 149 -1.27 -7.69 -0.84
C VAL A 149 -2.07 -6.40 -0.83
N CYS A 150 -2.86 -6.17 -1.87
CA CYS A 150 -3.76 -5.03 -1.94
C CYS A 150 -4.99 -5.32 -2.80
N TYR A 151 -6.05 -4.56 -2.57
CA TYR A 151 -7.22 -4.49 -3.44
C TYR A 151 -7.26 -3.10 -4.11
N PRO A 152 -6.86 -2.97 -5.39
CA PRO A 152 -6.81 -1.69 -6.08
C PRO A 152 -8.20 -1.09 -6.40
N ALA A 153 -8.79 -0.39 -5.44
CA ALA A 153 -10.04 0.32 -5.67
C ALA A 153 -9.96 1.82 -5.30
N PRO A 154 -10.78 2.68 -5.95
CA PRO A 154 -10.98 4.04 -5.48
C PRO A 154 -11.53 4.03 -4.05
N LEU A 155 -10.86 4.75 -3.15
CA LEU A 155 -11.21 4.76 -1.74
C LEU A 155 -12.44 5.62 -1.41
N ASP A 156 -12.76 6.59 -2.27
CA ASP A 156 -13.92 7.45 -2.13
C ASP A 156 -15.01 6.96 -3.08
N GLU A 157 -15.98 6.19 -2.57
CA GLU A 157 -17.17 5.85 -3.35
C GLU A 157 -18.14 7.03 -3.37
N THR A 158 -18.29 7.68 -4.51
CA THR A 158 -19.26 8.78 -4.63
C THR A 158 -20.64 8.19 -4.97
N PRO A 159 -21.71 8.45 -4.19
CA PRO A 159 -23.04 7.95 -4.52
C PRO A 159 -23.47 8.42 -5.92
N GLY A 160 -23.79 7.48 -6.81
CA GLY A 160 -24.15 7.77 -8.20
C GLY A 160 -22.97 7.89 -9.17
N GLN A 161 -21.75 7.52 -8.75
CA GLN A 161 -20.60 7.40 -9.63
C GLN A 161 -20.89 6.40 -10.76
N ASP A 162 -20.50 6.76 -11.97
CA ASP A 162 -20.71 5.93 -13.15
C ASP A 162 -19.89 4.64 -13.02
N ALA A 163 -20.53 3.48 -13.22
CA ALA A 163 -19.88 2.18 -13.22
C ALA A 163 -18.73 2.11 -14.25
N VAL A 164 -18.85 2.82 -15.37
CA VAL A 164 -17.79 2.93 -16.38
C VAL A 164 -16.60 3.72 -15.84
N GLU A 165 -16.84 4.85 -15.16
CA GLU A 165 -15.79 5.66 -14.55
C GLU A 165 -15.07 4.89 -13.44
N ARG A 166 -15.82 4.16 -12.61
CA ARG A 166 -15.26 3.28 -11.58
C ARG A 166 -14.39 2.18 -12.20
N GLY A 167 -14.87 1.53 -13.27
CA GLY A 167 -14.10 0.51 -13.98
C GLY A 167 -12.79 1.04 -14.59
N LEU A 168 -12.82 2.25 -15.16
CA LEU A 168 -11.61 2.91 -15.67
C LEU A 168 -10.63 3.27 -14.55
N ALA A 169 -11.14 3.71 -13.39
CA ALA A 169 -10.31 4.02 -12.24
C ALA A 169 -9.60 2.76 -11.69
N ILE A 170 -10.33 1.64 -11.55
CA ILE A 170 -9.76 0.35 -11.14
C ILE A 170 -8.68 -0.09 -12.13
N ALA A 171 -8.99 -0.11 -13.43
CA ALA A 171 -8.00 -0.50 -14.45
C ALA A 171 -6.75 0.41 -14.45
N THR A 172 -6.91 1.69 -14.10
CA THR A 172 -5.78 2.61 -13.95
C THR A 172 -4.96 2.27 -12.70
N LEU A 173 -5.61 1.94 -11.58
CA LEU A 173 -4.93 1.52 -10.35
C LEU A 173 -4.19 0.20 -10.56
N ASP A 174 -4.77 -0.78 -11.26
CA ASP A 174 -4.11 -2.04 -11.62
C ASP A 174 -2.78 -1.79 -12.34
N GLN A 175 -2.79 -0.89 -13.34
CA GLN A 175 -1.58 -0.52 -14.08
C GLN A 175 -0.56 0.22 -13.21
N VAL A 176 -1.01 0.96 -12.19
CA VAL A 176 -0.12 1.65 -11.26
C VAL A 176 0.55 0.64 -10.32
N TRP A 177 -0.20 -0.29 -9.74
CA TRP A 177 0.37 -1.29 -8.83
C TRP A 177 1.25 -2.31 -9.55
N ALA A 178 0.91 -2.69 -10.79
CA ALA A 178 1.76 -3.53 -11.62
C ALA A 178 3.17 -2.93 -11.83
N GLN A 179 3.33 -1.59 -11.79
CA GLN A 179 4.65 -0.95 -11.87
C GLN A 179 5.54 -1.24 -10.66
N LEU A 180 4.99 -1.70 -9.53
CA LEU A 180 5.73 -2.16 -8.37
C LEU A 180 6.02 -3.67 -8.36
N GLY A 181 5.51 -4.40 -9.36
CA GLY A 181 5.59 -5.86 -9.40
C GLY A 181 4.41 -6.58 -8.75
N PHE A 182 3.33 -5.87 -8.41
CA PHE A 182 2.10 -6.52 -8.00
C PHE A 182 1.48 -7.25 -9.19
N GLU A 183 1.15 -8.52 -9.00
CA GLU A 183 0.48 -9.37 -9.98
C GLU A 183 -0.95 -9.66 -9.52
N HIS A 184 -1.89 -9.68 -10.46
CA HIS A 184 -3.27 -10.02 -10.14
C HIS A 184 -3.36 -11.49 -9.72
N PHE A 185 -3.97 -11.77 -8.58
CA PHE A 185 -4.23 -13.13 -8.11
C PHE A 185 -5.69 -13.55 -8.35
N ARG A 186 -6.62 -13.09 -7.50
CA ARG A 186 -8.04 -13.47 -7.53
C ARG A 186 -8.91 -12.35 -6.98
N HIS A 187 -10.15 -12.23 -7.45
CA HIS A 187 -11.16 -11.30 -6.92
C HIS A 187 -10.70 -9.82 -6.92
N GLY A 188 -9.81 -9.44 -7.85
CA GLY A 188 -9.24 -8.08 -7.89
C GLY A 188 -8.15 -7.83 -6.84
N VAL A 189 -7.77 -8.85 -6.07
CA VAL A 189 -6.62 -8.79 -5.15
C VAL A 189 -5.33 -9.00 -5.94
N HIS A 190 -4.36 -8.16 -5.64
CA HIS A 190 -3.03 -8.20 -6.20
C HIS A 190 -2.01 -8.58 -5.13
N VAL A 191 -0.98 -9.32 -5.54
CA VAL A 191 0.06 -9.85 -4.67
C VAL A 191 1.43 -9.43 -5.20
N LEU A 192 2.33 -9.05 -4.30
CA LEU A 192 3.74 -8.82 -4.56
C LEU A 192 4.56 -9.75 -3.68
N ASP A 193 5.35 -10.63 -4.29
CA ASP A 193 6.35 -11.42 -3.57
C ASP A 193 7.51 -10.51 -3.11
N LEU A 194 7.72 -10.44 -1.79
CA LEU A 194 8.72 -9.55 -1.17
C LEU A 194 10.11 -10.19 -1.08
N ASN A 195 10.23 -11.48 -1.38
CA ASN A 195 11.51 -12.19 -1.44
C ASN A 195 12.16 -12.11 -2.83
N LEU A 196 11.45 -11.58 -3.82
CA LEU A 196 12.01 -11.24 -5.12
C LEU A 196 12.65 -9.83 -5.10
N VAL A 197 13.60 -9.61 -6.01
CA VAL A 197 14.24 -8.29 -6.21
C VAL A 197 13.36 -7.29 -6.95
N THR A 198 12.11 -7.64 -7.25
CA THR A 198 11.19 -6.86 -8.07
C THR A 198 10.88 -5.51 -7.43
N LEU A 199 10.51 -5.49 -6.15
CA LEU A 199 10.22 -4.26 -5.42
C LEU A 199 11.41 -3.31 -5.42
N ASP A 200 12.63 -3.82 -5.18
CA ASP A 200 13.85 -2.99 -5.15
C ASP A 200 14.14 -2.34 -6.50
N LYS A 201 13.98 -3.09 -7.60
CA LYS A 201 14.16 -2.56 -8.96
C LYS A 201 13.11 -1.51 -9.30
N CYS A 202 11.84 -1.78 -9.01
CA CYS A 202 10.75 -0.86 -9.28
C CYS A 202 10.85 0.42 -8.44
N LEU A 203 11.21 0.29 -7.17
CA LEU A 203 11.42 1.43 -6.28
C LEU A 203 12.58 2.32 -6.74
N ALA A 204 13.68 1.73 -7.21
CA ALA A 204 14.80 2.50 -7.78
C ALA A 204 14.37 3.30 -9.03
N GLN A 205 13.57 2.69 -9.92
CA GLN A 205 13.04 3.38 -11.10
C GLN A 205 12.09 4.52 -10.74
N LEU A 206 11.21 4.32 -9.75
CA LEU A 206 10.31 5.38 -9.28
C LEU A 206 11.07 6.54 -8.65
N ARG A 207 12.13 6.28 -7.88
CA ARG A 207 13.01 7.31 -7.34
C ARG A 207 13.71 8.10 -8.44
N GLN A 208 14.29 7.42 -9.42
CA GLN A 208 14.90 8.07 -10.58
C GLN A 208 13.90 8.96 -11.33
N HIS A 209 12.66 8.50 -11.47
CA HIS A 209 11.62 9.31 -12.09
C HIS A 209 11.25 10.54 -11.25
N ALA A 210 11.28 10.44 -9.92
CA ALA A 210 11.03 11.55 -9.01
C ALA A 210 12.18 12.59 -8.99
N GLU A 211 13.40 12.22 -9.38
CA GLU A 211 14.54 13.16 -9.51
C GLU A 211 14.23 14.33 -10.45
N ARG A 212 13.36 14.14 -11.44
CA ARG A 212 12.97 15.22 -12.38
C ARG A 212 12.24 16.39 -11.72
N TYR A 213 11.73 16.19 -10.51
CA TYR A 213 11.00 17.20 -9.75
C TYR A 213 11.87 17.91 -8.72
N ARG A 214 13.11 17.44 -8.54
CA ARG A 214 14.03 18.02 -7.58
C ARG A 214 14.32 19.47 -7.95
N THR A 215 14.08 20.36 -7.01
CA THR A 215 14.51 21.75 -7.10
C THR A 215 15.91 21.83 -6.48
N PHE A 216 16.86 22.36 -7.26
CA PHE A 216 18.17 22.71 -6.73
C PHE A 216 18.09 24.18 -6.31
N ASP A 217 18.12 24.42 -5.00
CA ASP A 217 18.47 25.74 -4.45
C ASP A 217 19.99 25.97 -4.53
#